data_AF-A0A1V4DM75-F1
#
_entry.id   AF-A0A1V4DM75-F1
#
_cell.length_a   1.000
_cell.length_b   1.000
_cell.length_c   1.000
_cell.angle_alpha   90.00
_cell.angle_beta   90.00
_cell.angle_gamma   90.00
#
_symmetry.space_group_name_H-M   'P 1'
#
loop_
_entity.id
_entity.type
_entity.pdbx_description
1 polymer ?
#
loop_
_entity_poly.entity_id
_entity_poly.type
_entity_poly.pdbx_seq_one_letter_code
_entity_poly.pdbx_strand_id
1 'polypeptide(L)'
;MGRLAAPAADRVHRAELRRAVARLHLRLDRMTAPLSREQREKADWELDDIAAAVRRVAREAARTRGHWLRRDHPWLCALYTVWLALIAALAAASARAFADAGEGTVRRYVTLGVVVLIAVLLALGTLEIAYRYQRRQRRELVRQIDGHREALAARVAGMSLPARVKATAPAPRPEEYAEPE
;
A
#
# COMPACT_ATOMS: atom_id res chain seq x y z
N MET A 1 20.58 20.81 7.31
CA MET A 1 19.15 20.98 6.94
C MET A 1 18.76 19.86 5.97
N GLY A 2 18.12 18.79 6.44
CA GLY A 2 17.75 17.64 5.59
C GLY A 2 16.45 17.01 6.06
N ARG A 3 15.31 17.55 5.62
CA ARG A 3 14.01 16.86 5.76
C ARG A 3 13.76 16.03 4.50
N LEU A 4 14.04 14.74 4.61
CA LEU A 4 13.55 13.69 3.71
C LEU A 4 12.01 13.63 3.83
N ALA A 5 11.28 14.48 3.10
CA ALA A 5 9.83 14.67 3.30
C ALA A 5 8.92 13.75 2.46
N ALA A 6 9.43 12.95 1.52
CA ALA A 6 8.57 12.10 0.68
C ALA A 6 8.27 10.64 1.15
N PRO A 7 8.90 10.04 2.18
CA PRO A 7 8.51 8.71 2.66
C PRO A 7 7.38 8.72 3.69
N ALA A 8 7.02 9.88 4.26
CA ALA A 8 6.10 9.94 5.40
C ALA A 8 4.65 9.63 5.01
N ALA A 9 4.11 10.24 3.95
CA ALA A 9 2.70 10.10 3.61
C ALA A 9 2.29 8.66 3.24
N ASP A 10 3.06 7.97 2.39
CA ASP A 10 2.77 6.56 2.02
C ASP A 10 2.95 5.63 3.23
N ARG A 11 3.99 5.84 4.06
CA ARG A 11 4.20 5.03 5.28
C ARG A 11 3.10 5.25 6.31
N VAL A 12 2.62 6.49 6.46
CA VAL A 12 1.53 6.86 7.37
C VAL A 12 0.25 6.16 6.94
N HIS A 13 -0.13 6.19 5.65
CA HIS A 13 -1.31 5.47 5.15
C HIS A 13 -1.22 3.95 5.37
N ARG A 14 -0.06 3.32 5.15
CA ARG A 14 0.09 1.87 5.44
C ARG A 14 0.01 1.56 6.92
N ALA A 15 0.68 2.36 7.75
CA ALA A 15 0.70 2.15 9.20
C ALA A 15 -0.70 2.34 9.80
N GLU A 16 -1.45 3.34 9.31
CA GLU A 16 -2.82 3.60 9.72
C GLU A 16 -3.76 2.45 9.36
N LEU A 17 -3.68 1.94 8.12
CA LEU A 17 -4.49 0.79 7.72
C LEU A 17 -4.16 -0.48 8.53
N ARG A 18 -2.87 -0.77 8.74
CA ARG A 18 -2.45 -1.93 9.58
C ARG A 18 -2.90 -1.77 11.03
N ARG A 19 -2.82 -0.55 11.58
CA ARG A 19 -3.31 -0.25 12.94
C ARG A 19 -4.83 -0.36 13.03
N ALA A 20 -5.57 0.06 12.01
CA ALA A 20 -7.02 -0.07 11.97
C ALA A 20 -7.45 -1.55 12.02
N VAL A 21 -6.85 -2.40 11.18
CA VAL A 21 -7.08 -3.86 11.19
C VAL A 21 -6.69 -4.47 12.54
N ALA A 22 -5.52 -4.12 13.09
CA ALA A 22 -5.07 -4.64 14.38
C ALA A 22 -5.99 -4.23 15.54
N ARG A 23 -6.49 -2.99 15.54
CA ARG A 23 -7.45 -2.51 16.55
C ARG A 23 -8.78 -3.27 16.48
N LEU A 24 -9.27 -3.57 15.28
CA LEU A 24 -10.47 -4.37 15.10
C LEU A 24 -10.27 -5.82 15.58
N HIS A 25 -9.12 -6.42 15.28
CA HIS A 25 -8.74 -7.74 15.81
C HIS A 25 -8.76 -7.77 17.35
N LEU A 26 -8.08 -6.81 17.99
CA LEU A 26 -8.01 -6.72 19.45
C LEU A 26 -9.37 -6.44 20.09
N ARG A 27 -10.26 -5.69 19.42
CA ARG A 27 -11.63 -5.46 19.89
C ARG A 27 -12.46 -6.73 19.84
N LEU A 28 -12.38 -7.48 18.75
CA LEU A 28 -13.11 -8.74 18.59
C LEU A 28 -12.58 -9.83 19.52
N ASP A 29 -11.27 -9.85 19.82
CA ASP A 29 -10.70 -10.78 20.82
C ASP A 29 -11.23 -10.54 22.24
N ARG A 30 -11.65 -9.31 22.55
CA ARG A 30 -12.22 -8.95 23.85
C ARG A 30 -13.73 -9.16 23.94
N MET A 31 -14.40 -9.44 22.83
CA MET A 31 -15.84 -9.66 22.79
C MET A 31 -16.16 -11.14 23.04
N THR A 32 -17.15 -11.39 23.89
CA THR A 32 -17.64 -12.74 24.17
C THR A 32 -18.81 -13.05 23.24
N ALA A 33 -18.76 -14.19 22.55
CA ALA A 33 -19.86 -14.63 21.69
C ALA A 33 -21.06 -15.13 22.54
N PRO A 34 -22.32 -15.03 22.05
CA PRO A 34 -22.71 -14.43 20.78
C PRO A 34 -22.75 -12.89 20.85
N LEU A 35 -22.41 -12.24 19.73
CA LEU A 35 -22.39 -10.78 19.61
C LEU A 35 -23.81 -10.19 19.70
N SER A 36 -23.96 -9.06 20.40
CA SER A 36 -25.22 -8.30 20.41
C SER A 36 -25.51 -7.68 19.03
N ARG A 37 -26.76 -7.32 18.76
CA ARG A 37 -27.16 -6.65 17.50
C ARG A 37 -26.36 -5.37 17.26
N GLU A 38 -26.20 -4.53 18.29
CA GLU A 38 -25.43 -3.29 18.21
C GLU A 38 -23.93 -3.54 17.97
N GLN A 39 -23.36 -4.59 18.58
CA GLN A 39 -21.95 -4.95 18.37
C GLN A 39 -21.70 -5.46 16.95
N ARG A 40 -22.66 -6.19 16.36
CA ARG A 40 -22.60 -6.63 14.96
C ARG A 40 -22.64 -5.45 14.00
N GLU A 41 -23.62 -4.56 14.17
CA GLU A 41 -23.77 -3.37 13.31
C GLU A 41 -22.53 -2.47 13.37
N LYS A 42 -21.93 -2.32 14.55
CA LYS A 42 -20.68 -1.59 14.71
C LYS A 42 -19.49 -2.28 14.05
N ALA A 43 -19.39 -3.61 14.14
CA ALA A 43 -18.32 -4.37 13.49
C ALA A 43 -18.44 -4.30 11.96
N ASP A 44 -19.66 -4.39 11.42
CA ASP A 44 -19.92 -4.26 9.99
C ASP A 44 -19.58 -2.87 9.48
N TRP A 45 -19.94 -1.82 10.24
CA TRP A 45 -19.56 -0.45 9.90
C TRP A 45 -18.03 -0.24 9.87
N GLU A 46 -17.30 -0.78 10.86
CA GLU A 46 -15.83 -0.71 10.88
C GLU A 46 -15.19 -1.49 9.72
N LEU A 47 -15.77 -2.63 9.33
CA LEU A 47 -15.33 -3.41 8.16
C LEU A 47 -15.55 -2.66 6.84
N ASP A 48 -16.68 -1.96 6.71
CA ASP A 48 -16.99 -1.15 5.54
C ASP A 48 -16.10 0.08 5.40
N ASP A 49 -15.74 0.72 6.51
CA ASP A 49 -14.79 1.84 6.49
C ASP A 49 -13.38 1.37 6.07
N ILE A 50 -12.93 0.21 6.58
CA ILE A 50 -11.69 -0.43 6.13
C ILE A 50 -11.77 -0.74 4.62
N ALA A 51 -12.88 -1.29 4.14
CA ALA A 51 -13.07 -1.58 2.72
C ALA A 51 -13.03 -0.30 1.86
N ALA A 52 -13.64 0.79 2.34
CA ALA A 52 -13.60 2.09 1.67
C ALA A 52 -12.18 2.67 1.62
N ALA A 53 -11.41 2.53 2.70
CA ALA A 53 -10.00 2.93 2.77
C ALA A 53 -9.14 2.11 1.79
N VAL A 54 -9.31 0.79 1.74
CA VAL A 54 -8.61 -0.09 0.79
C VAL A 54 -8.94 0.28 -0.66
N ARG A 55 -10.22 0.51 -0.99
CA ARG A 55 -10.65 0.96 -2.33
C ARG A 55 -10.03 2.31 -2.73
N ARG A 56 -9.84 3.23 -1.78
CA ARG A 56 -9.14 4.51 -2.04
C ARG A 56 -7.67 4.24 -2.40
N VAL A 57 -6.96 3.44 -1.61
CA VAL A 57 -5.55 3.07 -1.88
C VAL A 57 -5.40 2.35 -3.21
N ALA A 58 -6.32 1.44 -3.55
CA ALA A 58 -6.32 0.73 -4.83
C ALA A 58 -6.51 1.68 -6.03
N ARG A 59 -7.44 2.64 -5.92
CA ARG A 59 -7.64 3.68 -6.95
C ARG A 59 -6.42 4.58 -7.10
N GLU A 60 -5.73 4.90 -6.01
CA GLU A 60 -4.50 5.69 -6.04
C GLU A 60 -3.33 4.93 -6.66
N ALA A 61 -3.25 3.62 -6.44
CA ALA A 61 -2.28 2.75 -7.09
C ALA A 61 -2.52 2.58 -8.61
N ALA A 62 -3.71 2.96 -9.10
CA ALA A 62 -4.07 2.94 -10.51
C ALA A 62 -3.76 4.26 -11.25
N ARG A 63 -3.41 5.34 -10.55
CA ARG A 63 -3.10 6.64 -11.17
C ARG A 63 -1.84 6.56 -12.05
N THR A 64 -1.83 7.34 -13.13
CA THR A 64 -0.75 7.39 -14.14
C THR A 64 0.59 7.89 -13.59
N ARG A 65 1.70 7.42 -14.18
CA ARG A 65 3.10 7.74 -13.81
C ARG A 65 3.38 9.25 -13.59
N GLY A 66 2.87 10.11 -14.48
CA GLY A 66 3.08 11.56 -14.36
C GLY A 66 2.42 12.18 -13.12
N HIS A 67 1.27 11.64 -12.71
CA HIS A 67 0.56 12.13 -11.54
C HIS A 67 1.28 11.73 -10.25
N TRP A 68 1.81 10.50 -10.21
CA TRP A 68 2.67 10.01 -9.12
C TRP A 68 3.91 10.88 -8.94
N LEU A 69 4.62 11.17 -10.04
CA LEU A 69 5.86 11.95 -9.98
C LEU A 69 5.62 13.38 -9.49
N ARG A 70 4.54 14.03 -9.95
CA ARG A 70 4.25 15.42 -9.60
C ARG A 70 3.62 15.60 -8.22
N ARG A 71 2.75 14.68 -7.80
CA ARG A 71 1.95 14.84 -6.57
C ARG A 71 2.54 14.11 -5.38
N ASP A 72 3.05 12.89 -5.58
CA ASP A 72 3.54 12.06 -4.48
C ASP A 72 5.03 12.31 -4.23
N HIS A 73 5.80 12.67 -5.27
CA HIS A 73 7.26 12.84 -5.17
C HIS A 73 7.80 14.11 -5.88
N PRO A 74 7.30 15.31 -5.55
CA PRO A 74 7.72 16.54 -6.20
C PRO A 74 9.23 16.81 -6.05
N TRP A 75 9.82 16.40 -4.93
CA TRP A 75 11.27 16.51 -4.69
C TRP A 75 12.11 15.62 -5.60
N LEU A 76 11.67 14.40 -5.89
CA LEU A 76 12.36 13.54 -6.85
C LEU A 76 12.28 14.14 -8.25
N CYS A 77 11.12 14.67 -8.63
CA CYS A 77 10.97 15.39 -9.89
C CYS A 77 11.97 16.55 -9.96
N ALA A 78 11.96 17.44 -8.96
CA ALA A 78 12.85 18.60 -8.87
C ALA A 78 14.33 18.20 -8.94
N LEU A 79 14.74 17.21 -8.15
CA LEU A 79 16.12 16.71 -8.10
C LEU A 79 16.57 16.19 -9.46
N TYR A 80 15.76 15.37 -10.14
CA TYR A 80 16.10 14.86 -11.47
C TYR A 80 16.16 15.98 -12.51
N THR A 81 15.26 16.97 -12.48
CA THR A 81 15.38 18.15 -13.36
C THR A 81 16.65 18.94 -13.13
N VAL A 82 17.01 19.22 -11.87
CA VAL A 82 18.24 19.95 -11.53
C VAL A 82 19.46 19.14 -11.96
N TRP A 83 19.47 17.84 -11.72
CA TRP A 83 20.57 16.96 -12.10
C TRP A 83 20.75 16.89 -13.63
N LEU A 84 19.66 16.76 -14.40
CA LEU A 84 19.72 16.79 -15.86
C LEU A 84 20.16 18.16 -16.38
N ALA A 85 19.70 19.25 -15.76
CA ALA A 85 20.13 20.61 -16.12
C ALA A 85 21.63 20.81 -15.87
N LEU A 86 22.14 20.30 -14.74
CA LEU A 86 23.57 20.32 -14.43
C LEU A 86 24.39 19.54 -15.44
N ILE A 87 23.94 18.35 -15.84
CA ILE A 87 24.61 17.54 -16.87
C ILE A 87 24.61 18.25 -18.22
N ALA A 88 23.48 18.85 -18.61
CA ALA A 88 23.39 19.62 -19.85
C ALA A 88 24.28 20.87 -19.81
N ALA A 89 24.29 21.60 -18.70
CA ALA A 89 25.15 22.77 -18.51
C ALA A 89 26.64 22.40 -18.53
N LEU A 90 27.02 21.30 -17.88
CA LEU A 90 28.38 20.79 -17.91
C LEU A 90 28.79 20.39 -19.32
N ALA A 91 27.91 19.68 -20.05
CA ALA A 91 28.18 19.30 -21.43
C ALA A 91 28.35 20.52 -22.35
N ALA A 92 27.52 21.54 -22.17
CA ALA A 92 27.62 22.79 -22.92
C ALA A 92 28.92 23.56 -22.58
N ALA A 93 29.28 23.63 -21.30
CA ALA A 93 30.53 24.26 -20.86
C ALA A 93 31.76 23.52 -21.41
N SER A 94 31.77 22.18 -21.37
CA SER A 94 32.85 21.37 -21.96
C SER A 94 32.91 21.54 -23.48
N ALA A 95 31.77 21.53 -24.17
CA ALA A 95 31.70 21.77 -25.61
C ALA A 95 32.30 23.12 -26.02
N ARG A 96 32.02 24.16 -25.22
CA ARG A 96 32.58 25.50 -25.43
C ARG A 96 34.08 25.56 -25.15
N ALA A 97 34.55 24.96 -24.06
CA ALA A 97 35.97 24.89 -23.75
C ALA A 97 36.77 24.16 -24.85
N PHE A 98 36.22 23.08 -25.43
CA PHE A 98 36.87 22.40 -26.55
C PHE A 98 36.90 23.23 -27.84
N ALA A 99 35.85 24.02 -28.09
CA ALA A 99 35.83 24.94 -29.22
C ALA A 99 36.88 26.05 -29.04
N ASP A 100 36.93 26.67 -27.86
CA ASP A 100 37.86 27.76 -27.54
C ASP A 100 39.33 27.29 -27.57
N ALA A 101 39.60 26.01 -27.24
CA ALA A 101 40.92 25.40 -27.32
C ALA A 101 41.33 24.93 -28.74
N GLY A 102 40.45 25.04 -29.75
CA GLY A 102 40.72 24.55 -31.11
C GLY A 102 40.73 23.02 -31.24
N GLU A 103 40.37 22.28 -30.18
CA GLU A 103 40.36 20.82 -30.15
C GLU A 103 38.94 20.22 -30.34
N GLY A 104 38.03 21.01 -30.90
CA GLY A 104 36.63 20.65 -31.17
C GLY A 104 36.51 19.62 -32.29
N THR A 105 36.67 18.34 -31.96
CA THR A 105 36.45 17.23 -32.91
C THR A 105 35.02 16.71 -32.82
N VAL A 106 34.45 16.30 -33.96
CA VAL A 106 33.12 15.65 -34.05
C VAL A 106 33.01 14.50 -33.04
N ARG A 107 34.07 13.69 -32.89
CA ARG A 107 34.12 12.59 -31.92
C ARG A 107 33.84 13.06 -30.49
N ARG A 108 34.40 14.18 -30.04
CA ARG A 108 34.21 14.70 -28.67
C ARG A 108 32.79 15.20 -28.44
N TYR A 109 32.19 15.89 -29.41
CA TYR A 109 30.80 16.31 -29.33
C TYR A 109 29.83 15.13 -29.32
N VAL A 110 30.10 14.09 -30.11
CA VAL A 110 29.33 12.83 -30.08
C VAL A 110 29.46 12.17 -28.71
N THR A 111 30.67 12.07 -28.15
CA THR A 111 30.86 11.50 -26.80
C THR A 111 30.08 12.28 -25.74
N LEU A 112 30.12 13.61 -25.77
CA LEU A 112 29.33 14.47 -24.86
C LEU A 112 27.83 14.19 -25.00
N GLY A 113 27.32 14.12 -26.24
CA GLY A 113 25.93 13.78 -26.51
C GLY A 113 25.54 12.39 -25.97
N VAL A 114 26.41 11.40 -26.16
CA VAL A 114 26.21 10.03 -25.63
C VAL A 114 26.16 10.02 -24.11
N VAL A 115 27.05 10.76 -23.43
CA VAL A 115 27.04 10.86 -21.95
C VAL A 115 25.73 11.47 -21.45
N VAL A 116 25.27 12.57 -22.07
CA VAL A 116 23.99 13.19 -21.72
C VAL A 116 22.83 12.20 -21.95
N LEU A 117 22.84 11.48 -23.07
CA LEU A 117 21.81 10.49 -23.40
C LEU A 117 21.78 9.35 -22.36
N ILE A 118 22.94 8.80 -21.99
CA ILE A 118 23.04 7.75 -20.96
C ILE A 118 22.49 8.25 -19.63
N ALA A 119 22.81 9.49 -19.23
CA ALA A 119 22.28 10.08 -18.02
C ALA A 119 20.75 10.20 -18.03
N VAL A 120 20.17 10.64 -19.14
CA VAL A 120 18.70 10.71 -19.33
C VAL A 120 18.07 9.32 -19.23
N LEU A 121 18.65 8.31 -19.90
CA LEU A 121 18.14 6.94 -19.86
C LEU A 121 18.22 6.35 -18.45
N LEU A 122 19.31 6.59 -17.71
CA LEU A 122 19.46 6.18 -16.31
C LEU A 122 18.41 6.85 -15.43
N ALA A 123 18.16 8.15 -15.59
CA ALA A 123 17.13 8.85 -14.84
C ALA A 123 15.73 8.26 -15.10
N LEU A 124 15.38 8.05 -16.38
CA LEU A 124 14.10 7.49 -16.77
C LEU A 124 13.91 6.05 -16.29
N GLY A 125 14.97 5.24 -16.37
CA GLY A 125 14.98 3.85 -15.93
C GLY A 125 14.83 3.74 -14.42
N THR A 126 15.57 4.55 -13.66
CA THR A 126 15.49 4.57 -12.19
C THR A 126 14.09 4.98 -11.72
N LEU A 127 13.50 6.01 -12.34
CA LEU A 127 12.13 6.44 -12.06
C LEU A 127 11.10 5.36 -12.39
N GLU A 128 11.27 4.65 -13.51
CA GLU A 128 10.38 3.56 -13.89
C GLU A 128 10.46 2.39 -12.91
N ILE A 129 11.66 2.01 -12.47
CA ILE A 129 11.86 0.96 -11.48
C ILE A 129 11.21 1.36 -10.15
N ALA A 130 11.45 2.59 -9.69
CA ALA A 130 10.84 3.10 -8.45
C ALA A 130 9.30 3.08 -8.53
N TYR A 131 8.74 3.54 -9.65
CA TYR A 131 7.30 3.51 -9.90
C TYR A 131 6.73 2.08 -9.88
N ARG A 132 7.36 1.14 -10.60
CA ARG A 132 6.94 -0.27 -10.63
C ARG A 132 7.04 -0.93 -9.25
N TYR A 133 8.11 -0.64 -8.52
CA TYR A 133 8.33 -1.16 -7.18
C TYR A 133 7.25 -0.67 -6.21
N GLN A 134 6.98 0.63 -6.18
CA GLN A 134 5.93 1.19 -5.32
C GLN A 134 4.54 0.66 -5.70
N ARG A 135 4.24 0.53 -6.99
CA ARG A 135 2.98 -0.06 -7.47
C ARG A 135 2.82 -1.52 -7.04
N ARG A 136 3.88 -2.33 -7.12
CA ARG A 136 3.86 -3.72 -6.61
C ARG A 136 3.61 -3.75 -5.11
N GLN A 137 4.32 -2.92 -4.34
CA GLN A 137 4.14 -2.85 -2.89
C GLN A 137 2.72 -2.43 -2.48
N ARG A 138 2.11 -1.47 -3.17
CA ARG A 138 0.73 -1.04 -2.88
C ARG A 138 -0.28 -2.14 -3.19
N ARG A 139 -0.11 -2.88 -4.30
CA ARG A 139 -0.96 -4.03 -4.64
C ARG A 139 -0.85 -5.15 -3.62
N GLU A 140 0.37 -5.45 -3.19
CA GLU A 140 0.60 -6.49 -2.18
C GLU A 140 -0.03 -6.10 -0.83
N LEU A 141 0.10 -4.84 -0.41
CA LEU A 141 -0.56 -4.34 0.78
C LEU A 141 -2.09 -4.47 0.70
N VAL A 142 -2.69 -4.07 -0.42
CA VAL A 142 -4.14 -4.20 -0.65
C VAL A 142 -4.56 -5.67 -0.51
N ARG A 143 -3.84 -6.58 -1.16
CA ARG A 143 -4.10 -8.02 -1.09
C ARG A 143 -4.03 -8.57 0.34
N GLN A 144 -3.00 -8.19 1.10
CA GLN A 144 -2.83 -8.64 2.49
C GLN A 144 -3.96 -8.13 3.39
N ILE A 145 -4.35 -6.86 3.23
CA ILE A 145 -5.38 -6.26 4.06
C ILE A 145 -6.77 -6.80 3.72
N ASP A 146 -7.08 -6.99 2.43
CA ASP A 146 -8.34 -7.61 2.03
C ASP A 146 -8.44 -9.04 2.59
N GLY A 147 -7.38 -9.84 2.54
CA GLY A 147 -7.37 -11.16 3.17
C GLY A 147 -7.62 -11.12 4.69
N HIS A 148 -7.04 -10.15 5.40
CA HIS A 148 -7.33 -9.96 6.82
C HIS A 148 -8.77 -9.51 7.08
N ARG A 149 -9.32 -8.63 6.23
CA ARG A 149 -10.70 -8.15 6.32
C ARG A 149 -11.68 -9.31 6.10
N GLU A 150 -11.44 -10.17 5.12
CA GLU A 150 -12.27 -11.36 4.85
C GLU A 150 -12.25 -12.33 6.04
N ALA A 151 -11.08 -12.60 6.61
CA ALA A 151 -10.96 -13.43 7.81
C ALA A 151 -11.72 -12.83 9.01
N LEU A 152 -11.64 -11.51 9.20
CA LEU A 152 -12.38 -10.77 10.22
C LEU A 152 -13.90 -10.85 9.99
N ALA A 153 -14.37 -10.66 8.77
CA ALA A 153 -15.78 -10.75 8.40
C ALA A 153 -16.32 -12.17 8.64
N ALA A 154 -15.56 -13.21 8.25
CA ALA A 154 -15.91 -14.60 8.53
C ALA A 154 -16.01 -14.89 10.04
N ARG A 155 -15.11 -14.30 10.84
CA ARG A 155 -15.12 -14.44 12.31
C ARG A 155 -16.33 -13.74 12.93
N VAL A 156 -16.67 -12.53 12.49
CA VAL A 156 -17.88 -11.82 12.93
C VAL A 156 -19.14 -12.62 12.58
N ALA A 157 -19.23 -13.16 11.36
CA ALA A 157 -20.33 -14.03 10.95
C ALA A 157 -20.43 -15.29 11.84
N GLY A 158 -19.30 -15.92 12.17
CA GLY A 158 -19.24 -17.08 13.07
C GLY A 158 -19.69 -16.78 14.50
N MET A 159 -19.32 -15.61 15.04
CA MET A 159 -19.72 -15.16 16.40
C MET A 159 -21.15 -14.60 16.45
N SER A 160 -21.77 -14.37 15.30
CA SER A 160 -23.14 -13.89 15.16
C SER A 160 -24.18 -15.01 15.13
N LEU A 161 -23.74 -16.25 14.92
CA LEU A 161 -24.57 -17.45 14.97
C LEU A 161 -24.83 -17.82 16.44
N PRO A 162 -26.06 -18.22 16.82
CA PRO A 162 -26.31 -18.74 18.15
C PRO A 162 -25.41 -19.96 18.40
N ALA A 163 -24.89 -20.09 19.62
CA ALA A 163 -24.15 -21.28 20.03
C ALA A 163 -25.02 -22.49 19.71
N ARG A 164 -24.54 -23.38 18.83
CA ARG A 164 -25.24 -24.59 18.45
C ARG A 164 -25.42 -25.41 19.72
N VAL A 165 -26.60 -25.32 20.34
CA VAL A 165 -26.94 -26.08 21.54
C VAL A 165 -26.83 -27.54 21.13
N LYS A 166 -25.84 -28.24 21.66
CA LYS A 166 -25.75 -29.69 21.56
C LYS A 166 -27.09 -30.21 22.08
N ALA A 167 -27.85 -30.94 21.26
CA ALA A 167 -29.13 -31.48 21.69
C ALA A 167 -28.92 -32.27 22.98
N THR A 168 -29.39 -31.72 24.10
CA THR A 168 -29.48 -32.47 25.35
C THR A 168 -30.37 -33.66 25.03
N ALA A 169 -29.85 -34.87 25.31
CA ALA A 169 -30.62 -36.10 25.13
C ALA A 169 -32.02 -35.90 25.75
N PRO A 170 -33.09 -36.40 25.09
CA PRO A 170 -34.43 -36.26 25.61
C PRO A 170 -34.48 -36.77 27.05
N ALA A 171 -35.15 -36.02 27.93
CA ALA A 171 -35.32 -36.41 29.33
C ALA A 171 -35.82 -37.87 29.40
N PRO A 172 -35.25 -38.73 30.27
CA PRO A 172 -35.72 -40.09 30.42
C PRO A 172 -37.20 -40.08 30.79
N ARG A 173 -38.01 -40.86 30.06
CA ARG A 173 -39.44 -40.98 30.32
C ARG A 173 -39.64 -41.66 31.68
N PRO A 174 -40.54 -41.16 32.54
CA PRO A 174 -40.79 -41.73 33.87
C PRO A 174 -41.48 -43.11 33.85
N GLU A 175 -41.64 -43.74 32.70
CA GLU A 175 -42.35 -45.02 32.54
C GLU A 175 -41.44 -46.25 32.80
N GLU A 176 -40.13 -46.05 33.01
CA GLU A 176 -39.15 -47.13 33.22
C GLU A 176 -38.97 -47.57 34.70
N TYR A 177 -39.75 -47.00 35.63
CA TYR A 177 -39.74 -47.34 37.06
C TYR A 177 -41.08 -47.90 37.58
N ALA A 178 -41.82 -48.63 36.74
CA ALA A 178 -42.86 -49.51 37.25
C ALA A 178 -42.19 -50.81 37.74
N GLU A 179 -41.91 -50.88 39.05
CA GLU A 179 -41.51 -52.12 39.72
C GLU A 179 -42.63 -53.18 39.55
N PRO A 180 -42.31 -54.44 39.19
CA PRO A 180 -43.29 -55.52 39.20
C PRO A 180 -43.56 -55.99 40.65
N GLU A 181 -44.84 -56.32 40.92
CA GLU A 181 -45.35 -56.87 42.19
C GLU A 181 -44.67 -58.19 42.62
#